data_AF-A0AAW2QR98-F1
#
_entry.id   AF-A0AAW2QR98-F1
#
_cell.length_a   1.000
_cell.length_b   1.000
_cell.length_c   1.000
_cell.angle_alpha   90.00
_cell.angle_beta   90.00
_cell.angle_gamma   90.00
#
_symmetry.space_group_name_H-M   'P 1'
#
loop_
_entity.id
_entity.type
_entity.pdbx_description
1 polymer ?
#
loop_
_entity_poly.entity_id
_entity_poly.type
_entity_poly.pdbx_seq_one_letter_code
_entity_poly.pdbx_strand_id
1 'polypeptide(L)'
;MGKRWALIAATLVALVVTVSCYDEEGGGDMRVVSGFGGRFMKSPMHIGFITMEPKTLFIPQYLDSSLILFVRRGEGRVGHIYKDELVERRLRMGDIYRIEAGSAFYLINAEEGQRLHIVCSIDTSQSLGFQTLQPFYIAGGMYPSSVLAGFDHLTLATAFNVTEAELGEMLTRQMNGPIVYLSDTHSPSVWSKFLDMEQNKKLAHMRRIVRIREEDLKAEDEQQTWSFRKFLPSIFKRKEGKGSKTGKGPDAYNIYDRKPDFQNNYGWSTALDESDYSPLKHDDIGVYLVNLTAGSMMAPHINPRAIEYGIVLRGAGTIQIVYPNGSLAMNAKVTEGNVFWIPRYFPFCQIASRTGPFEFFGFTTSARNNRPQFLVGANSLLHKLRGPEFAAAFGLSEVRLTEIINAQRESTILPSATVAPPEEAAQVKLHREEVANVMSRFGNEMVMGFD
;
A
#
# COMPACT_ATOMS: atom_id res chain seq x y z
N MET A 1 8.99 -23.76 -22.58
CA MET A 1 9.09 -23.33 -21.16
C MET A 1 9.70 -21.94 -20.98
N GLY A 2 10.75 -21.55 -21.71
CA GLY A 2 11.42 -20.25 -21.53
C GLY A 2 10.54 -18.99 -21.67
N LYS A 3 9.58 -18.96 -22.61
CA LYS A 3 8.69 -17.79 -22.81
C LYS A 3 7.74 -17.50 -21.63
N ARG A 4 7.29 -18.55 -20.91
CA ARG A 4 6.41 -18.41 -19.73
C ARG A 4 7.19 -17.85 -18.52
N TRP A 5 8.44 -18.25 -18.37
CA TRP A 5 9.34 -17.71 -17.33
C TRP A 5 9.84 -16.30 -17.67
N ALA A 6 10.07 -15.99 -18.95
CA ALA A 6 10.41 -14.62 -19.38
C ALA A 6 9.27 -13.61 -19.15
N LEU A 7 8.01 -14.04 -19.31
CA LEU A 7 6.85 -13.19 -18.98
C LEU A 7 6.76 -12.95 -17.47
N ILE A 8 7.02 -13.96 -16.64
CA ILE A 8 7.12 -13.79 -15.17
C ILE A 8 8.30 -12.86 -14.83
N ALA A 9 9.43 -12.92 -15.55
CA ALA A 9 10.63 -12.10 -15.31
C ALA A 9 10.41 -10.63 -15.62
N ALA A 10 9.85 -10.33 -16.79
CA ALA A 10 9.49 -8.97 -17.19
C ALA A 10 8.48 -8.33 -16.24
N THR A 11 7.70 -9.14 -15.52
CA THR A 11 6.68 -8.67 -14.57
C THR A 11 7.13 -8.65 -13.11
N LEU A 12 8.16 -9.42 -12.74
CA LEU A 12 8.89 -9.25 -11.47
C LEU A 12 9.68 -7.93 -11.44
N VAL A 13 10.10 -7.44 -12.62
CA VAL A 13 10.92 -6.23 -12.82
C VAL A 13 10.12 -4.93 -12.95
N ALA A 14 8.79 -4.93 -12.80
CA ALA A 14 8.04 -3.68 -12.67
C ALA A 14 8.18 -3.07 -11.26
N LEU A 15 9.41 -2.69 -10.90
CA LEU A 15 9.63 -1.50 -10.09
C LEU A 15 8.93 -0.35 -10.85
N VAL A 16 8.03 0.36 -10.18
CA VAL A 16 6.98 1.21 -10.78
C VAL A 16 5.77 0.39 -11.22
N VAL A 17 5.02 -0.05 -10.20
CA VAL A 17 3.61 -0.37 -10.37
C VAL A 17 2.89 0.86 -10.95
N THR A 18 1.90 0.63 -11.81
CA THR A 18 0.97 1.67 -12.22
C THR A 18 0.35 2.30 -10.97
N VAL A 19 0.83 3.48 -10.61
CA VAL A 19 0.23 4.29 -9.55
C VAL A 19 -0.99 4.94 -10.17
N SER A 20 -2.16 4.42 -9.85
CA SER A 20 -3.41 5.10 -10.14
C SER A 20 -3.67 6.07 -9.00
N CYS A 21 -3.65 7.36 -9.31
CA CYS A 21 -4.10 8.40 -8.39
C CYS A 21 -5.61 8.45 -8.48
N TYR A 22 -6.29 8.03 -7.40
CA TYR A 22 -7.74 8.03 -7.36
C TYR A 22 -8.27 9.40 -6.96
N ASP A 23 -7.53 10.07 -6.07
CA ASP A 23 -7.98 11.28 -5.43
C ASP A 23 -6.80 12.26 -5.30
N GLU A 24 -6.65 13.19 -6.25
CA GLU A 24 -5.65 14.26 -6.20
C GLU A 24 -6.35 15.60 -6.38
N GLU A 25 -6.91 16.13 -5.30
CA GLU A 25 -7.41 17.51 -5.21
C GLU A 25 -7.79 17.76 -3.73
N GLY A 26 -7.45 18.93 -3.18
CA GLY A 26 -7.83 19.32 -1.82
C GLY A 26 -6.66 19.43 -0.83
N GLY A 27 -6.75 18.69 0.28
CA GLY A 27 -5.78 18.65 1.40
C GLY A 27 -5.02 17.33 1.51
N GLY A 28 -4.93 16.53 0.45
CA GLY A 28 -4.23 15.26 0.48
C GLY A 28 -4.40 14.46 -0.80
N ASP A 29 -3.91 13.22 -0.79
CA ASP A 29 -4.04 12.29 -1.91
C ASP A 29 -4.22 10.82 -1.47
N MET A 30 -4.91 10.05 -2.31
CA MET A 30 -4.90 8.57 -2.27
C MET A 30 -4.33 8.00 -3.58
N ARG A 31 -3.23 7.26 -3.44
CA ARG A 31 -2.51 6.60 -4.55
C ARG A 31 -2.56 5.09 -4.37
N VAL A 32 -2.86 4.36 -5.44
CA VAL A 32 -2.94 2.90 -5.39
C VAL A 32 -1.97 2.28 -6.37
N VAL A 33 -1.23 1.33 -5.84
CA VAL A 33 -0.28 0.46 -6.52
C VAL A 33 -1.02 -0.86 -6.78
N SER A 34 -1.48 -1.05 -8.01
CA SER A 34 -2.09 -2.30 -8.46
C SER A 34 -1.13 -3.47 -8.32
N GLY A 35 -1.49 -4.45 -7.51
CA GLY A 35 -0.74 -5.69 -7.41
C GLY A 35 -0.66 -6.47 -8.74
N PHE A 36 0.20 -7.50 -8.75
CA PHE A 36 0.45 -8.34 -9.92
C PHE A 36 -0.81 -9.03 -10.42
N GLY A 37 -1.24 -8.68 -11.64
CA GLY A 37 -2.36 -9.28 -12.33
C GLY A 37 -2.41 -8.84 -13.79
N GLY A 38 -2.88 -9.71 -14.67
CA GLY A 38 -3.08 -9.42 -16.09
C GLY A 38 -4.52 -9.76 -16.50
N ARG A 39 -4.83 -9.70 -17.80
CA ARG A 39 -6.18 -10.02 -18.33
C ARG A 39 -6.71 -11.41 -17.90
N PHE A 40 -5.82 -12.32 -17.48
CA PHE A 40 -6.13 -13.70 -17.11
C PHE A 40 -5.88 -14.06 -15.64
N MET A 41 -5.32 -13.15 -14.82
CA MET A 41 -5.06 -13.37 -13.40
C MET A 41 -5.36 -12.09 -12.63
N LYS A 42 -6.35 -12.12 -11.74
CA LYS A 42 -6.60 -11.01 -10.81
C LYS A 42 -5.51 -11.00 -9.75
N SER A 43 -4.99 -9.81 -9.44
CA SER A 43 -4.10 -9.67 -8.30
C SER A 43 -4.88 -9.91 -7.02
N PRO A 44 -4.36 -10.66 -6.02
CA PRO A 44 -5.07 -10.92 -4.77
C PRO A 44 -5.10 -9.70 -3.83
N MET A 45 -4.24 -8.71 -4.04
CA MET A 45 -4.13 -7.55 -3.17
C MET A 45 -3.53 -6.37 -3.93
N HIS A 46 -3.97 -5.16 -3.61
CA HIS A 46 -3.35 -3.90 -4.02
C HIS A 46 -2.83 -3.13 -2.80
N ILE A 47 -1.93 -2.18 -3.02
CA ILE A 47 -1.35 -1.36 -1.95
C ILE A 47 -1.78 0.10 -2.13
N GLY A 48 -2.48 0.65 -1.16
CA GLY A 48 -2.87 2.05 -1.11
C GLY A 48 -1.92 2.88 -0.26
N PHE A 49 -1.76 4.14 -0.63
CA PHE A 49 -1.04 5.18 0.09
C PHE A 49 -1.97 6.36 0.27
N ILE A 50 -2.27 6.72 1.51
CA ILE A 50 -3.10 7.87 1.85
C ILE A 50 -2.21 8.91 2.52
N THR A 51 -2.16 10.11 1.94
CA THR A 51 -1.46 11.27 2.47
C THR A 51 -2.49 12.32 2.83
N MET A 52 -2.48 12.82 4.06
CA MET A 52 -3.40 13.85 4.51
C MET A 52 -2.65 15.00 5.18
N GLU A 53 -2.91 16.22 4.73
CA GLU A 53 -2.39 17.44 5.35
C GLU A 53 -2.98 17.66 6.74
N PRO A 54 -2.33 18.48 7.58
CA PRO A 54 -2.92 18.98 8.81
C PRO A 54 -4.33 19.57 8.61
N LYS A 55 -5.21 19.37 9.58
CA LYS A 55 -6.60 19.86 9.58
C LYS A 55 -7.42 19.41 8.37
N THR A 56 -7.35 18.14 8.01
CA THR A 56 -8.11 17.58 6.89
C THR A 56 -9.01 16.42 7.28
N LEU A 57 -10.03 16.20 6.45
CA LEU A 57 -11.00 15.12 6.53
C LEU A 57 -11.01 14.39 5.19
N PHE A 58 -10.75 13.08 5.21
CA PHE A 58 -11.14 12.19 4.15
C PHE A 58 -12.64 11.90 4.34
N ILE A 59 -13.46 12.43 3.44
CA ILE A 59 -14.91 12.50 3.61
C ILE A 59 -15.57 11.12 3.74
N PRO A 60 -16.74 11.03 4.39
CA PRO A 60 -17.50 9.79 4.53
C PRO A 60 -17.74 9.05 3.21
N GLN A 61 -17.30 7.79 3.15
CA GLN A 61 -17.41 6.90 2.00
C GLN A 61 -17.39 5.43 2.43
N TYR A 62 -17.77 4.53 1.53
CA TYR A 62 -17.47 3.10 1.64
C TYR A 62 -16.78 2.60 0.38
N LEU A 63 -16.11 1.47 0.47
CA LEU A 63 -15.39 0.83 -0.64
C LEU A 63 -15.96 -0.56 -0.90
N ASP A 64 -15.78 -1.07 -2.11
CA ASP A 64 -16.05 -2.48 -2.45
C ASP A 64 -14.96 -3.46 -1.98
N SER A 65 -13.98 -2.97 -1.23
CA SER A 65 -12.82 -3.72 -0.74
C SER A 65 -12.56 -3.45 0.74
N SER A 66 -12.16 -4.49 1.48
CA SER A 66 -11.65 -4.34 2.84
C SER A 66 -10.28 -3.65 2.81
N LEU A 67 -10.01 -2.85 3.84
CA LEU A 67 -8.73 -2.18 4.06
C LEU A 67 -8.09 -2.67 5.35
N ILE A 68 -6.78 -2.93 5.31
CA ILE A 68 -5.96 -3.00 6.53
C ILE A 68 -4.97 -1.85 6.47
N LEU A 69 -5.18 -0.88 7.34
CA LEU A 69 -4.38 0.34 7.47
C LEU A 69 -3.12 0.05 8.31
N PHE A 70 -2.02 0.68 7.95
CA PHE A 70 -0.80 0.82 8.73
C PHE A 70 -0.42 2.29 8.77
N VAL A 71 -0.39 2.89 9.97
CA VAL A 71 0.00 4.30 10.12
C VAL A 71 1.53 4.41 10.06
N ARG A 72 2.05 4.83 8.91
CA ARG A 72 3.49 5.02 8.70
C ARG A 72 4.01 6.26 9.44
N ARG A 73 3.24 7.35 9.44
CA ARG A 73 3.64 8.63 10.06
C ARG A 73 2.41 9.42 10.48
N GLY A 74 2.54 10.16 11.56
CA GLY A 74 1.50 11.06 12.04
C GLY A 74 0.52 10.39 13.00
N GLU A 75 -0.51 11.13 13.34
CA GLU A 75 -1.63 10.67 14.16
C GLU A 75 -2.93 11.11 13.50
N GLY A 76 -3.97 10.32 13.67
CA GLY A 76 -5.26 10.59 13.07
C GLY A 76 -6.38 9.92 13.83
N ARG A 77 -7.58 10.05 13.29
CA ARG A 77 -8.76 9.36 13.78
C ARG A 77 -9.47 8.68 12.64
N VAL A 78 -9.84 7.42 12.84
CA VAL A 78 -10.74 6.70 11.95
C VAL A 78 -12.10 6.60 12.61
N GLY A 79 -13.15 6.96 11.87
CA GLY A 79 -14.53 6.66 12.22
C GLY A 79 -15.10 5.73 11.17
N HIS A 80 -15.77 4.66 11.59
CA HIS A 80 -16.42 3.72 10.67
C HIS A 80 -17.62 3.05 11.32
N ILE A 81 -18.53 2.52 10.49
CA ILE A 81 -19.70 1.77 10.96
C ILE A 81 -19.29 0.32 11.22
N TYR A 82 -19.44 -0.14 12.46
CA TYR A 82 -19.16 -1.51 12.86
C TYR A 82 -20.39 -2.07 13.58
N LYS A 83 -21.01 -3.12 13.02
CA LYS A 83 -22.25 -3.72 13.53
C LYS A 83 -23.32 -2.65 13.82
N ASP A 84 -23.58 -1.81 12.82
CA ASP A 84 -24.57 -0.72 12.84
C ASP A 84 -24.29 0.43 13.83
N GLU A 85 -23.13 0.43 14.51
CA GLU A 85 -22.72 1.50 15.41
C GLU A 85 -21.54 2.29 14.82
N LEU A 86 -21.52 3.62 15.02
CA LEU A 86 -20.34 4.43 14.75
C LEU A 86 -19.25 4.11 15.78
N VAL A 87 -18.13 3.59 15.29
CA VAL A 87 -16.92 3.32 16.05
C VAL A 87 -15.83 4.29 15.64
N GLU A 88 -15.24 4.96 16.63
CA GLU A 88 -14.12 5.88 16.43
C GLU A 88 -12.88 5.40 17.19
N ARG A 89 -11.73 5.38 16.52
CA ARG A 89 -10.44 5.06 17.11
C ARG A 89 -9.41 6.13 16.74
N ARG A 90 -8.63 6.59 17.72
CA ARG A 90 -7.41 7.36 17.47
C ARG A 90 -6.35 6.39 16.97
N LEU A 91 -5.66 6.77 15.92
CA LEU A 91 -4.57 6.01 15.33
C LEU A 91 -3.27 6.80 15.50
N ARG A 92 -2.20 6.11 15.88
CA ARG A 92 -0.83 6.64 15.97
C ARG A 92 0.13 5.82 15.12
N MET A 93 1.34 6.34 14.91
CA MET A 93 2.40 5.64 14.20
C MET A 93 2.57 4.19 14.67
N GLY A 94 2.55 3.25 13.73
CA GLY A 94 2.63 1.81 13.99
C GLY A 94 1.30 1.10 14.16
N ASP A 95 0.20 1.84 14.29
CA ASP A 95 -1.12 1.22 14.45
C ASP A 95 -1.57 0.54 13.16
N ILE A 96 -2.14 -0.65 13.35
CA ILE A 96 -2.79 -1.46 12.34
C ILE A 96 -4.27 -1.51 12.64
N TYR A 97 -5.09 -1.23 11.63
CA TYR A 97 -6.53 -1.13 11.79
C TYR A 97 -7.28 -1.66 10.57
N ARG A 98 -8.35 -2.44 10.79
CA ARG A 98 -9.15 -3.02 9.70
C ARG A 98 -10.43 -2.21 9.48
N ILE A 99 -10.76 -1.98 8.23
CA ILE A 99 -12.06 -1.48 7.77
C ILE A 99 -12.64 -2.51 6.80
N GLU A 100 -13.89 -2.92 7.03
CA GLU A 100 -14.57 -3.93 6.20
C GLU A 100 -15.07 -3.33 4.87
N ALA A 101 -15.10 -4.13 3.80
CA ALA A 101 -15.80 -3.77 2.58
C ALA A 101 -17.26 -3.38 2.88
N GLY A 102 -17.77 -2.34 2.22
CA GLY A 102 -19.12 -1.82 2.42
C GLY A 102 -19.34 -1.03 3.72
N SER A 103 -18.41 -1.08 4.69
CA SER A 103 -18.50 -0.25 5.89
C SER A 103 -18.18 1.20 5.57
N ALA A 104 -19.15 2.09 5.81
CA ALA A 104 -18.92 3.54 5.73
C ALA A 104 -17.83 3.97 6.73
N PHE A 105 -16.87 4.76 6.29
CA PHE A 105 -15.80 5.30 7.11
C PHE A 105 -15.38 6.72 6.69
N TYR A 106 -14.63 7.38 7.57
CA TYR A 106 -13.93 8.62 7.32
C TYR A 106 -12.58 8.61 8.07
N LEU A 107 -11.65 9.44 7.61
CA LEU A 107 -10.36 9.66 8.28
C LEU A 107 -10.19 11.15 8.60
N ILE A 108 -9.65 11.47 9.77
CA ILE A 108 -9.37 12.85 10.19
C ILE A 108 -7.92 12.97 10.57
N ASN A 109 -7.22 13.94 9.97
CA ASN A 109 -5.99 14.50 10.51
C ASN A 109 -6.31 15.85 11.15
N ALA A 110 -6.57 15.85 12.47
CA ALA A 110 -6.99 17.05 13.18
C ALA A 110 -5.81 17.92 13.63
N GLU A 111 -4.62 17.34 13.74
CA GLU A 111 -3.45 17.98 14.31
C GLU A 111 -2.85 19.02 13.33
N GLU A 112 -2.24 20.08 13.86
CA GLU A 112 -1.67 21.16 13.04
C GLU A 112 -0.23 20.87 12.57
N GLY A 113 0.49 19.99 13.27
CA GLY A 113 1.95 19.91 13.17
C GLY A 113 2.51 18.83 12.24
N GLN A 114 1.68 17.87 11.78
CA GLN A 114 2.19 16.73 11.02
C GLN A 114 1.21 16.21 9.97
N ARG A 115 1.75 15.88 8.79
CA ARG A 115 1.04 15.08 7.79
C ARG A 115 0.80 13.68 8.33
N LEU A 116 -0.36 13.14 8.00
CA LEU A 116 -0.73 11.75 8.26
C LEU A 116 -0.45 10.92 7.00
N HIS A 117 0.42 9.92 7.13
CA HIS A 117 0.75 8.97 6.05
C HIS A 117 0.29 7.56 6.47
N ILE A 118 -0.63 6.99 5.71
CA ILE A 118 -1.14 5.63 5.91
C ILE A 118 -0.79 4.80 4.69
N VAL A 119 -0.30 3.58 4.92
CA VAL A 119 -0.21 2.54 3.89
C VAL A 119 -1.33 1.56 4.17
N CYS A 120 -2.05 1.10 3.15
CA CYS A 120 -3.09 0.10 3.34
C CYS A 120 -3.01 -1.04 2.34
N SER A 121 -3.40 -2.25 2.77
CA SER A 121 -3.77 -3.29 1.83
C SER A 121 -5.21 -3.06 1.36
N ILE A 122 -5.47 -3.35 0.10
CA ILE A 122 -6.80 -3.36 -0.50
C ILE A 122 -7.05 -4.80 -0.96
N ASP A 123 -7.97 -5.48 -0.30
CA ASP A 123 -8.35 -6.85 -0.68
C ASP A 123 -9.20 -6.83 -1.95
N THR A 124 -8.78 -7.59 -2.95
CA THR A 124 -9.46 -7.69 -4.25
C THR A 124 -10.39 -8.89 -4.34
N SER A 125 -10.41 -9.77 -3.33
CA SER A 125 -11.19 -11.00 -3.34
C SER A 125 -12.70 -10.72 -3.46
N GLN A 126 -13.15 -9.58 -2.92
CA GLN A 126 -14.54 -9.12 -2.91
C GLN A 126 -14.83 -7.97 -3.89
N SER A 127 -13.81 -7.50 -4.64
CA SER A 127 -14.00 -6.31 -5.48
C SER A 127 -14.93 -6.60 -6.67
N LEU A 128 -15.68 -5.56 -7.07
CA LEU A 128 -16.62 -5.66 -8.19
C LEU A 128 -15.92 -5.90 -9.54
N GLY A 129 -14.60 -5.69 -9.59
CA GLY A 129 -13.75 -5.97 -10.75
C GLY A 129 -13.87 -4.97 -11.90
N PHE A 130 -14.61 -3.87 -11.71
CA PHE A 130 -14.73 -2.79 -12.69
C PHE A 130 -13.50 -1.86 -12.68
N GLN A 131 -12.90 -1.66 -11.50
CA GLN A 131 -11.70 -0.83 -11.29
C GLN A 131 -10.80 -1.47 -10.22
N THR A 132 -9.57 -0.96 -10.05
CA THR A 132 -8.64 -1.39 -8.98
C THR A 132 -9.20 -1.10 -7.59
N LEU A 133 -9.96 -0.02 -7.44
CA LEU A 133 -10.64 0.37 -6.21
C LEU A 133 -11.88 1.18 -6.59
N GLN A 134 -13.05 0.87 -6.02
CA GLN A 134 -14.28 1.62 -6.28
C GLN A 134 -14.78 2.32 -5.01
N PRO A 135 -14.54 3.64 -4.87
CA PRO A 135 -15.14 4.40 -3.78
C PRO A 135 -16.59 4.77 -4.08
N PHE A 136 -17.40 4.76 -3.01
CA PHE A 136 -18.77 5.23 -2.98
C PHE A 136 -18.89 6.33 -1.93
N TYR A 137 -18.85 7.57 -2.41
CA TYR A 137 -18.87 8.77 -1.57
C TYR A 137 -20.27 9.02 -1.00
N ILE A 138 -20.43 8.95 0.32
CA ILE A 138 -21.70 9.27 1.00
C ILE A 138 -21.85 10.78 1.10
N ALA A 139 -20.80 11.43 1.59
CA ALA A 139 -20.67 12.88 1.54
C ALA A 139 -19.95 13.29 0.25
N GLY A 140 -20.19 14.51 -0.22
CA GLY A 140 -19.60 14.99 -1.47
C GLY A 140 -20.37 16.21 -1.97
N GLY A 141 -20.15 16.55 -3.23
CA GLY A 141 -20.89 17.58 -3.92
C GLY A 141 -20.81 17.35 -5.42
N MET A 142 -20.44 18.37 -6.19
CA MET A 142 -20.06 18.17 -7.59
C MET A 142 -18.77 17.33 -7.74
N TYR A 143 -17.81 17.45 -6.81
CA TYR A 143 -16.59 16.64 -6.83
C TYR A 143 -16.01 16.34 -5.44
N PRO A 144 -15.95 15.06 -5.04
CA PRO A 144 -16.57 13.91 -5.71
C PRO A 144 -18.09 13.95 -5.64
N SER A 145 -18.75 13.32 -6.60
CA SER A 145 -20.21 13.14 -6.60
C SER A 145 -20.64 12.19 -5.49
N SER A 146 -21.56 12.63 -4.65
CA SER A 146 -22.19 11.75 -3.65
C SER A 146 -23.09 10.72 -4.33
N VAL A 147 -23.16 9.50 -3.78
CA VAL A 147 -24.14 8.47 -4.19
C VAL A 147 -25.58 8.97 -4.09
N LEU A 148 -25.83 9.94 -3.20
CA LEU A 148 -27.14 10.58 -3.05
C LEU A 148 -27.58 11.31 -4.32
N ALA A 149 -26.64 11.88 -5.09
CA ALA A 149 -26.94 12.58 -6.32
C ALA A 149 -27.42 11.67 -7.46
N GLY A 150 -27.33 10.34 -7.29
CA GLY A 150 -27.85 9.37 -8.26
C GLY A 150 -29.33 9.02 -8.08
N PHE A 151 -29.96 9.42 -6.97
CA PHE A 151 -31.38 9.18 -6.74
C PHE A 151 -32.23 10.29 -7.38
N ASP A 152 -33.49 9.96 -7.68
CA ASP A 152 -34.49 10.92 -8.10
C ASP A 152 -34.63 12.06 -7.06
N HIS A 153 -34.51 13.31 -7.51
CA HIS A 153 -34.45 14.49 -6.62
C HIS A 153 -35.71 14.64 -5.78
N LEU A 154 -36.90 14.42 -6.37
CA LEU A 154 -38.17 14.50 -5.65
C LEU A 154 -38.27 13.41 -4.57
N THR A 155 -37.88 12.18 -4.92
CA THR A 155 -37.83 11.04 -3.99
C THR A 155 -36.90 11.34 -2.83
N LEU A 156 -35.71 11.85 -3.11
CA LEU A 156 -34.70 12.13 -2.09
C LEU A 156 -35.10 13.33 -1.22
N ALA A 157 -35.63 14.39 -1.81
CA ALA A 157 -36.16 15.56 -1.09
C ALA A 157 -37.30 15.15 -0.14
N THR A 158 -38.20 14.28 -0.62
CA THR A 158 -39.26 13.68 0.20
C THR A 158 -38.68 12.86 1.35
N ALA A 159 -37.66 12.02 1.09
CA ALA A 159 -37.01 11.19 2.11
C ALA A 159 -36.27 12.01 3.19
N PHE A 160 -35.60 13.09 2.79
CA PHE A 160 -34.96 14.04 3.72
C PHE A 160 -35.95 14.99 4.39
N ASN A 161 -37.18 15.09 3.87
CA ASN A 161 -38.18 16.08 4.28
C ASN A 161 -37.65 17.52 4.14
N VAL A 162 -37.09 17.83 2.97
CA VAL A 162 -36.55 19.14 2.59
C VAL A 162 -37.05 19.52 1.19
N THR A 163 -36.83 20.77 0.78
CA THR A 163 -37.12 21.19 -0.60
C THR A 163 -36.06 20.69 -1.58
N GLU A 164 -36.42 20.52 -2.86
CA GLU A 164 -35.45 20.15 -3.91
C GLU A 164 -34.33 21.20 -4.06
N ALA A 165 -34.60 22.47 -3.77
CA ALA A 165 -33.61 23.54 -3.81
C ALA A 165 -32.56 23.39 -2.68
N GLU A 166 -32.99 23.14 -1.44
CA GLU A 166 -32.10 22.87 -0.31
C GLU A 166 -31.25 21.61 -0.55
N LEU A 167 -31.86 20.57 -1.11
CA LEU A 167 -31.16 19.34 -1.48
C LEU A 167 -30.14 19.58 -2.60
N GLY A 168 -30.52 20.33 -3.63
CA GLY A 168 -29.65 20.72 -4.73
C GLY A 168 -28.43 21.47 -4.24
N GLU A 169 -28.61 22.46 -3.36
CA GLU A 169 -27.49 23.20 -2.75
C GLU A 169 -26.54 22.26 -2.01
N MET A 170 -27.07 21.34 -1.18
CA MET A 170 -26.26 20.38 -0.43
C MET A 170 -25.42 19.49 -1.35
N LEU A 171 -26.00 19.01 -2.45
CA LEU A 171 -25.36 18.05 -3.36
C LEU A 171 -24.43 18.69 -4.40
N THR A 172 -24.41 20.01 -4.55
CA THR A 172 -23.55 20.69 -5.53
C THR A 172 -22.43 21.52 -4.90
N ARG A 173 -22.60 21.96 -3.64
CA ARG A 173 -21.70 22.94 -3.00
C ARG A 173 -20.23 22.50 -2.85
N GLN A 174 -19.96 21.21 -2.66
CA GLN A 174 -18.59 20.71 -2.47
C GLN A 174 -17.92 20.34 -3.81
N MET A 175 -16.71 20.87 -4.05
CA MET A 175 -15.94 20.68 -5.28
C MET A 175 -14.46 20.38 -5.04
N ASN A 176 -14.00 20.35 -3.78
CA ASN A 176 -12.59 20.36 -3.41
C ASN A 176 -11.96 18.95 -3.34
N GLY A 177 -12.58 17.96 -3.97
CA GLY A 177 -12.13 16.57 -3.88
C GLY A 177 -12.50 15.91 -2.54
N PRO A 178 -12.05 14.66 -2.35
CA PRO A 178 -12.51 13.83 -1.23
C PRO A 178 -11.70 14.02 0.06
N ILE A 179 -10.55 14.70 0.00
CA ILE A 179 -9.79 15.08 1.18
C ILE A 179 -9.88 16.60 1.32
N VAL A 180 -10.69 17.05 2.27
CA VAL A 180 -11.08 18.46 2.42
C VAL A 180 -10.47 19.07 3.67
N TYR A 181 -10.17 20.36 3.63
CA TYR A 181 -9.74 21.11 4.82
C TYR A 181 -10.94 21.35 5.76
N LEU A 182 -10.69 21.22 7.06
CA LEU A 182 -11.70 21.42 8.10
C LEU A 182 -11.99 22.91 8.40
N SER A 183 -11.10 23.81 7.99
CA SER A 183 -11.24 25.25 8.17
C SER A 183 -10.70 26.03 6.97
N ASP A 184 -11.41 27.07 6.56
CA ASP A 184 -11.04 27.93 5.42
C ASP A 184 -9.74 28.70 5.62
N THR A 185 -9.31 28.92 6.87
CA THR A 185 -8.08 29.66 7.20
C THR A 185 -6.80 28.92 6.83
N HIS A 186 -6.87 27.60 6.60
CA HIS A 186 -5.71 26.75 6.30
C HIS A 186 -5.77 26.17 4.88
N SER A 187 -6.83 26.41 4.12
CA SER A 187 -6.88 26.01 2.71
C SER A 187 -6.10 27.02 1.87
N PRO A 188 -5.11 26.59 1.06
CA PRO A 188 -4.54 27.44 0.02
C PRO A 188 -5.65 27.94 -0.91
N SER A 189 -5.50 29.16 -1.46
CA SER A 189 -6.51 29.73 -2.37
C SER A 189 -6.71 28.81 -3.57
N VAL A 190 -7.96 28.66 -4.04
CA VAL A 190 -8.31 27.81 -5.19
C VAL A 190 -7.44 28.14 -6.41
N TRP A 191 -7.12 29.42 -6.61
CA TRP A 191 -6.23 29.90 -7.67
C TRP A 191 -4.75 29.50 -7.49
N SER A 192 -4.22 29.52 -6.27
CA SER A 192 -2.85 29.07 -6.02
C SER A 192 -2.68 27.57 -6.31
N LYS A 193 -3.66 26.74 -5.93
CA LYS A 193 -3.69 25.31 -6.27
C LYS A 193 -3.86 25.08 -7.77
N PHE A 194 -4.72 25.87 -8.42
CA PHE A 194 -4.90 25.78 -9.86
C PHE A 194 -3.62 26.06 -10.63
N LEU A 195 -2.85 27.07 -10.23
CA LEU A 195 -1.59 27.42 -10.88
C LEU A 195 -0.55 26.28 -10.79
N ASP A 196 -0.53 25.56 -9.67
CA ASP A 196 0.41 24.48 -9.38
C ASP A 196 0.03 23.12 -10.00
N MET A 197 -1.19 22.98 -10.55
CA MET A 197 -1.64 21.75 -11.20
C MET A 197 -0.96 21.48 -12.56
N GLU A 198 -0.76 20.19 -12.88
CA GLU A 198 -0.36 19.73 -14.21
C GLU A 198 -1.39 20.10 -15.30
N GLN A 199 -0.93 20.38 -16.52
CA GLN A 199 -1.77 20.88 -17.62
C GLN A 199 -3.00 20.01 -17.95
N ASN A 200 -2.86 18.68 -17.90
CA ASN A 200 -3.96 17.76 -18.20
C ASN A 200 -5.07 17.82 -17.11
N LYS A 201 -4.70 18.12 -15.87
CA LYS A 201 -5.61 18.24 -14.72
C LYS A 201 -6.31 19.59 -14.70
N LYS A 202 -5.61 20.67 -15.10
CA LYS A 202 -6.18 22.02 -15.29
C LYS A 202 -7.41 21.99 -16.21
N LEU A 203 -7.36 21.23 -17.31
CA LEU A 203 -8.50 21.11 -18.24
C LEU A 203 -9.70 20.38 -17.63
N ALA A 204 -9.48 19.30 -16.87
CA ALA A 204 -10.57 18.60 -16.18
C ALA A 204 -11.21 19.50 -15.11
N HIS A 205 -10.39 20.20 -14.32
CA HIS A 205 -10.85 21.16 -13.32
C HIS A 205 -11.58 22.35 -13.97
N MET A 206 -11.08 22.91 -15.07
CA MET A 206 -11.76 23.96 -15.84
C MET A 206 -13.09 23.49 -16.42
N ARG A 207 -13.17 22.27 -16.97
CA ARG A 207 -14.44 21.72 -17.46
C ARG A 207 -15.49 21.62 -16.35
N ARG A 208 -15.09 21.27 -15.12
CA ARG A 208 -15.99 21.27 -13.96
C ARG A 208 -16.47 22.69 -13.62
N ILE A 209 -15.57 23.68 -13.58
CA ILE A 209 -15.93 25.08 -13.31
C ILE A 209 -16.81 25.68 -14.41
N VAL A 210 -16.55 25.37 -15.68
CA VAL A 210 -17.35 25.88 -16.81
C VAL A 210 -18.77 25.29 -16.81
N ARG A 211 -18.95 24.05 -16.33
CA ARG A 211 -20.28 23.44 -16.17
C ARG A 211 -21.19 24.22 -15.22
N ILE A 212 -20.62 24.96 -14.27
CA ILE A 212 -21.33 25.88 -13.36
C ILE A 212 -21.94 27.07 -14.12
N ARG A 213 -21.27 27.54 -15.19
CA ARG A 213 -21.70 28.73 -15.94
C ARG A 213 -22.89 28.50 -16.89
N GLU A 214 -23.29 27.26 -17.13
CA GLU A 214 -24.49 26.95 -17.94
C GLU A 214 -25.75 26.69 -17.08
N GLU A 215 -25.62 26.33 -15.81
CA GLU A 215 -26.78 26.02 -14.94
C GLU A 215 -27.12 27.12 -13.92
N ASP A 216 -26.21 28.06 -13.62
CA ASP A 216 -26.47 29.16 -12.67
C ASP A 216 -26.56 30.54 -13.34
N LEU A 217 -27.74 30.86 -13.88
CA LEU A 217 -28.23 32.24 -13.97
C LEU A 217 -29.49 32.37 -13.12
N LYS A 218 -29.32 32.39 -11.79
CA LYS A 218 -30.08 33.17 -10.78
C LYS A 218 -29.89 32.58 -9.38
N ALA A 219 -28.91 33.08 -8.64
CA ALA A 219 -28.96 33.20 -7.19
C ALA A 219 -27.80 34.11 -6.74
N GLU A 220 -28.06 35.42 -6.70
CA GLU A 220 -27.21 36.36 -5.97
C GLU A 220 -27.80 36.64 -4.58
N ASP A 221 -26.85 36.79 -3.67
CA ASP A 221 -26.87 37.36 -2.32
C ASP A 221 -27.30 36.54 -1.09
N GLU A 222 -26.27 36.36 -0.25
CA GLU A 222 -26.26 36.53 1.20
C GLU A 222 -27.43 35.98 2.02
N GLN A 223 -27.31 34.76 2.55
CA GLN A 223 -27.44 34.55 3.99
C GLN A 223 -27.00 33.15 4.47
N GLN A 224 -26.21 33.15 5.53
CA GLN A 224 -26.12 32.11 6.58
C GLN A 224 -25.88 30.66 6.13
N THR A 225 -24.61 30.37 5.83
CA THR A 225 -23.86 29.22 6.39
C THR A 225 -24.71 28.05 6.91
N TRP A 226 -25.28 27.24 6.02
CA TRP A 226 -25.83 25.93 6.38
C TRP A 226 -24.69 24.96 6.73
N SER A 227 -24.26 25.06 7.97
CA SER A 227 -24.02 24.00 8.94
C SER A 227 -23.66 22.56 8.54
N PHE A 228 -22.66 22.33 7.68
CA PHE A 228 -21.75 21.18 7.89
C PHE A 228 -21.20 21.17 9.34
N ARG A 229 -21.11 22.37 9.97
CA ARG A 229 -20.89 22.59 11.41
C ARG A 229 -21.96 22.03 12.38
N LYS A 230 -23.12 21.51 11.91
CA LYS A 230 -24.16 20.84 12.74
C LYS A 230 -24.07 19.32 12.68
N PHE A 231 -23.52 18.75 11.60
CA PHE A 231 -23.16 17.32 11.52
C PHE A 231 -21.80 17.03 12.17
N LEU A 232 -20.84 17.94 12.02
CA LEU A 232 -19.51 17.81 12.60
C LEU A 232 -19.38 18.07 14.13
N PRO A 233 -20.24 18.81 14.86
CA PRO A 233 -19.96 19.16 16.24
C PRO A 233 -20.04 17.93 17.14
N SER A 234 -20.72 16.84 16.77
CA SER A 234 -20.67 15.58 17.52
C SER A 234 -19.33 14.85 17.37
N ILE A 235 -18.73 14.91 16.18
CA ILE A 235 -17.40 14.34 15.87
C ILE A 235 -16.26 15.22 16.44
N PHE A 236 -16.49 16.54 16.54
CA PHE A 236 -15.47 17.52 16.93
C PHE A 236 -15.61 18.07 18.37
N LYS A 237 -16.76 18.00 19.06
CA LYS A 237 -16.95 18.47 20.46
C LYS A 237 -16.80 17.39 21.54
N ARG A 238 -16.19 16.24 21.27
CA ARG A 238 -15.87 15.30 22.35
C ARG A 238 -14.62 15.78 23.09
N LYS A 239 -14.82 16.25 24.33
CA LYS A 239 -13.77 16.66 25.27
C LYS A 239 -12.65 15.61 25.32
N GLU A 240 -11.41 16.09 25.22
CA GLU A 240 -10.20 15.33 25.49
C GLU A 240 -10.20 14.81 26.94
N GLY A 241 -10.72 13.59 27.11
CA GLY A 241 -10.39 12.72 28.23
C GLY A 241 -9.48 11.60 27.73
N LYS A 242 -8.41 11.29 28.47
CA LYS A 242 -7.51 10.17 28.21
C LYS A 242 -8.32 8.92 27.82
N GLY A 243 -8.15 8.46 26.57
CA GLY A 243 -8.71 7.18 26.09
C GLY A 243 -10.09 7.22 25.41
N SER A 244 -10.46 8.32 24.74
CA SER A 244 -11.74 8.45 24.01
C SER A 244 -11.90 7.45 22.85
N LYS A 245 -12.34 6.24 23.16
CA LYS A 245 -12.88 5.28 22.20
C LYS A 245 -14.41 5.37 22.18
N THR A 246 -14.99 5.35 20.98
CA THR A 246 -16.45 5.32 20.79
C THR A 246 -16.87 3.97 20.22
N GLY A 247 -17.95 3.37 20.74
CA GLY A 247 -18.55 2.15 20.19
C GLY A 247 -17.76 0.86 20.44
N LYS A 248 -18.42 -0.29 20.24
CA LYS A 248 -17.92 -1.63 20.61
C LYS A 248 -17.03 -2.33 19.57
N GLY A 249 -16.43 -1.60 18.64
CA GLY A 249 -15.53 -2.16 17.63
C GLY A 249 -14.13 -2.54 18.14
N PRO A 250 -13.30 -3.20 17.32
CA PRO A 250 -11.93 -3.57 17.69
C PRO A 250 -11.07 -2.34 18.01
N ASP A 251 -10.08 -2.52 18.87
CA ASP A 251 -9.02 -1.53 19.10
C ASP A 251 -7.90 -1.71 18.05
N ALA A 252 -7.14 -0.66 17.76
CA ALA A 252 -5.99 -0.76 16.86
C ALA A 252 -4.84 -1.56 17.50
N TYR A 253 -4.08 -2.28 16.69
CA TYR A 253 -2.90 -3.02 17.14
C TYR A 253 -1.63 -2.27 16.75
N ASN A 254 -0.81 -1.88 17.71
CA ASN A 254 0.46 -1.20 17.41
C ASN A 254 1.60 -2.22 17.24
N ILE A 255 2.19 -2.29 16.05
CA ILE A 255 3.27 -3.24 15.75
C ILE A 255 4.56 -2.97 16.53
N TYR A 256 4.76 -1.73 17.02
CA TYR A 256 5.96 -1.34 17.77
C TYR A 256 5.85 -1.61 19.28
N ASP A 257 4.66 -1.92 19.80
CA ASP A 257 4.48 -2.19 21.24
C ASP A 257 4.93 -3.62 21.63
N ARG A 258 5.07 -4.52 20.65
CA ARG A 258 5.55 -5.90 20.89
C ARG A 258 7.06 -6.03 20.72
N LYS A 259 7.61 -7.10 21.28
CA LYS A 259 8.99 -7.51 21.01
C LYS A 259 9.09 -8.14 19.61
N PRO A 260 10.22 -7.96 18.90
CA PRO A 260 10.48 -8.66 17.66
C PRO A 260 10.46 -10.18 17.83
N ASP A 261 10.00 -10.90 16.81
CA ASP A 261 10.02 -12.37 16.76
C ASP A 261 11.43 -12.91 16.58
N PHE A 262 12.26 -12.13 15.89
CA PHE A 262 13.67 -12.40 15.72
C PHE A 262 14.47 -11.12 15.90
N GLN A 263 15.61 -11.20 16.58
CA GLN A 263 16.55 -10.11 16.73
C GLN A 263 17.96 -10.64 16.93
N ASN A 264 18.93 -10.08 16.22
CA ASN A 264 20.37 -10.26 16.48
C ASN A 264 21.11 -8.96 16.17
N ASN A 265 22.45 -9.02 16.13
CA ASN A 265 23.29 -7.84 15.86
C ASN A 265 23.11 -7.25 14.46
N TYR A 266 22.46 -7.97 13.55
CA TYR A 266 22.33 -7.62 12.15
C TYR A 266 20.95 -7.05 11.79
N GLY A 267 19.98 -7.16 12.68
CA GLY A 267 18.64 -6.62 12.47
C GLY A 267 17.59 -7.28 13.35
N TRP A 268 16.33 -7.01 13.03
CA TRP A 268 15.17 -7.61 13.68
C TRP A 268 13.99 -7.76 12.72
N SER A 269 13.08 -8.66 13.05
CA SER A 269 11.82 -8.84 12.32
C SER A 269 10.65 -9.16 13.24
N THR A 270 9.47 -8.73 12.80
CA THR A 270 8.18 -8.93 13.47
C THR A 270 7.15 -9.31 12.41
N ALA A 271 6.34 -10.33 12.68
CA ALA A 271 5.20 -10.71 11.86
C ALA A 271 3.95 -10.81 12.75
N LEU A 272 2.85 -10.19 12.32
CA LEU A 272 1.55 -10.35 12.98
C LEU A 272 0.65 -11.27 12.16
N ASP A 273 -0.04 -12.15 12.86
CA ASP A 273 -1.01 -13.08 12.28
C ASP A 273 -2.37 -13.01 12.99
N GLU A 274 -3.32 -13.86 12.60
CA GLU A 274 -4.68 -13.91 13.14
C GLU A 274 -4.75 -14.15 14.66
N SER A 275 -3.70 -14.73 15.25
CA SER A 275 -3.61 -14.97 16.68
C SER A 275 -3.18 -13.73 17.48
N ASP A 276 -2.44 -12.81 16.84
CA ASP A 276 -2.01 -11.55 17.43
C ASP A 276 -3.09 -10.48 17.33
N TYR A 277 -3.71 -10.35 16.16
CA TYR A 277 -4.74 -9.36 15.89
C TYR A 277 -5.89 -10.00 15.11
N SER A 278 -6.93 -10.41 15.83
CA SER A 278 -8.04 -11.19 15.26
C SER A 278 -8.72 -10.57 14.04
N PRO A 279 -8.81 -9.23 13.86
CA PRO A 279 -9.36 -8.66 12.64
C PRO A 279 -8.63 -9.06 11.36
N LEU A 280 -7.33 -9.39 11.41
CA LEU A 280 -6.55 -9.88 10.26
C LEU A 280 -7.14 -11.15 9.63
N LYS A 281 -7.81 -11.98 10.45
CA LYS A 281 -8.45 -13.22 10.01
C LYS A 281 -9.50 -13.02 8.94
N HIS A 282 -10.21 -11.88 8.98
CA HIS A 282 -11.39 -11.68 8.12
C HIS A 282 -11.04 -11.56 6.64
N ASP A 283 -9.86 -11.04 6.33
CA ASP A 283 -9.39 -10.88 4.94
C ASP A 283 -8.26 -11.86 4.60
N ASP A 284 -7.90 -12.77 5.51
CA ASP A 284 -6.72 -13.66 5.43
C ASP A 284 -5.45 -12.89 5.02
N ILE A 285 -5.21 -11.73 5.66
CA ILE A 285 -4.02 -10.91 5.42
C ILE A 285 -3.16 -10.83 6.68
N GLY A 286 -1.89 -11.18 6.57
CA GLY A 286 -0.90 -10.97 7.63
C GLY A 286 -0.10 -9.68 7.40
N VAL A 287 0.64 -9.23 8.41
CA VAL A 287 1.56 -8.09 8.26
C VAL A 287 2.96 -8.45 8.76
N TYR A 288 3.97 -7.75 8.26
CA TYR A 288 5.33 -7.92 8.75
C TYR A 288 6.12 -6.61 8.69
N LEU A 289 7.13 -6.52 9.54
CA LEU A 289 8.06 -5.41 9.62
C LEU A 289 9.46 -5.95 9.85
N VAL A 290 10.41 -5.50 9.04
CA VAL A 290 11.81 -5.95 9.08
C VAL A 290 12.72 -4.74 9.07
N ASN A 291 13.77 -4.81 9.88
CA ASN A 291 14.86 -3.84 9.89
C ASN A 291 16.18 -4.59 9.76
N LEU A 292 16.94 -4.29 8.72
CA LEU A 292 18.28 -4.80 8.48
C LEU A 292 19.29 -3.67 8.69
N THR A 293 20.33 -3.93 9.46
CA THR A 293 21.46 -3.00 9.59
C THR A 293 22.28 -2.95 8.30
N ALA A 294 23.09 -1.90 8.14
CA ALA A 294 23.88 -1.70 6.93
C ALA A 294 24.76 -2.93 6.63
N GLY A 295 24.70 -3.41 5.39
CA GLY A 295 25.44 -4.59 4.95
C GLY A 295 24.97 -5.91 5.57
N SER A 296 23.76 -5.98 6.12
CA SER A 296 23.14 -7.23 6.57
C SER A 296 22.17 -7.78 5.52
N MET A 297 21.74 -9.02 5.68
CA MET A 297 20.74 -9.63 4.81
C MET A 297 19.76 -10.51 5.59
N MET A 298 18.49 -10.51 5.18
CA MET A 298 17.62 -11.62 5.52
C MET A 298 18.02 -12.81 4.66
N ALA A 299 18.35 -13.94 5.29
CA ALA A 299 18.91 -15.12 4.65
C ALA A 299 18.01 -15.63 3.51
N PRO A 300 18.55 -16.29 2.47
CA PRO A 300 17.75 -16.91 1.43
C PRO A 300 16.68 -17.82 2.03
N HIS A 301 15.42 -17.58 1.68
CA HIS A 301 14.28 -18.30 2.24
C HIS A 301 13.11 -18.41 1.26
N ILE A 302 12.13 -19.22 1.64
CA ILE A 302 10.90 -19.44 0.89
C ILE A 302 9.70 -19.22 1.81
N ASN A 303 8.64 -18.61 1.26
CA ASN A 303 7.35 -18.50 1.91
C ASN A 303 6.38 -19.58 1.43
N PRO A 304 6.00 -20.52 2.31
CA PRO A 304 5.18 -21.65 1.90
C PRO A 304 3.68 -21.33 1.89
N ARG A 305 3.21 -20.24 2.51
CA ARG A 305 1.77 -19.94 2.64
C ARG A 305 1.31 -18.72 1.85
N ALA A 306 2.10 -17.66 1.83
CA ALA A 306 1.63 -16.36 1.35
C ALA A 306 2.52 -15.77 0.25
N ILE A 307 1.91 -14.90 -0.56
CA ILE A 307 2.63 -13.88 -1.34
C ILE A 307 2.96 -12.74 -0.39
N GLU A 308 4.16 -12.19 -0.46
CA GLU A 308 4.53 -10.99 0.30
C GLU A 308 4.45 -9.75 -0.58
N TYR A 309 3.94 -8.66 -0.03
CA TYR A 309 4.01 -7.33 -0.59
C TYR A 309 4.79 -6.47 0.39
N GLY A 310 5.90 -5.88 -0.03
CA GLY A 310 6.78 -5.09 0.83
C GLY A 310 6.90 -3.66 0.33
N ILE A 311 6.99 -2.73 1.27
CA ILE A 311 7.12 -1.29 1.06
C ILE A 311 8.37 -0.85 1.81
N VAL A 312 9.31 -0.24 1.10
CA VAL A 312 10.53 0.29 1.72
C VAL A 312 10.18 1.54 2.52
N LEU A 313 10.34 1.46 3.83
CA LEU A 313 10.04 2.56 4.75
C LEU A 313 11.23 3.50 4.92
N ARG A 314 12.44 2.93 5.03
CA ARG A 314 13.69 3.68 5.22
C ARG A 314 14.89 3.00 4.57
N GLY A 315 15.75 3.81 3.97
CA GLY A 315 17.02 3.41 3.39
C GLY A 315 16.90 2.66 2.05
N ALA A 316 17.85 1.77 1.79
CA ALA A 316 17.99 1.11 0.49
C ALA A 316 18.54 -0.30 0.62
N GLY A 317 18.16 -1.15 -0.32
CA GLY A 317 18.62 -2.53 -0.37
C GLY A 317 18.50 -3.14 -1.75
N THR A 318 18.80 -4.42 -1.83
CA THR A 318 18.69 -5.24 -3.02
C THR A 318 17.80 -6.43 -2.71
N ILE A 319 16.90 -6.75 -3.64
CA ILE A 319 16.03 -7.93 -3.57
C ILE A 319 16.46 -8.88 -4.65
N GLN A 320 16.73 -10.13 -4.27
CA GLN A 320 17.00 -11.21 -5.21
C GLN A 320 15.89 -12.24 -5.14
N ILE A 321 15.43 -12.69 -6.31
CA ILE A 321 14.42 -13.73 -6.45
C ILE A 321 14.95 -14.77 -7.43
N VAL A 322 14.68 -16.05 -7.16
CA VAL A 322 15.15 -17.19 -7.95
C VAL A 322 13.97 -17.95 -8.54
N TYR A 323 14.11 -18.40 -9.78
CA TYR A 323 13.14 -19.27 -10.43
C TYR A 323 13.21 -20.71 -9.92
N PRO A 324 12.13 -21.50 -10.09
CA PRO A 324 12.16 -22.93 -9.76
C PRO A 324 13.25 -23.75 -10.48
N ASN A 325 13.76 -23.27 -11.61
CA ASN A 325 14.87 -23.90 -12.33
C ASN A 325 16.27 -23.52 -11.77
N GLY A 326 16.34 -22.71 -10.71
CA GLY A 326 17.57 -22.24 -10.09
C GLY A 326 18.20 -21.00 -10.73
N SER A 327 17.68 -20.51 -11.86
CA SER A 327 18.16 -19.26 -12.46
C SER A 327 17.68 -18.02 -11.69
N LEU A 328 18.51 -16.96 -11.69
CA LEU A 328 18.16 -15.69 -11.08
C LEU A 328 17.00 -15.03 -11.83
N ALA A 329 15.86 -14.86 -11.15
CA ALA A 329 14.67 -14.23 -11.70
C ALA A 329 14.73 -12.71 -11.62
N MET A 330 15.28 -12.19 -10.52
CA MET A 330 15.39 -10.76 -10.28
C MET A 330 16.58 -10.47 -9.37
N ASN A 331 17.26 -9.35 -9.62
CA ASN A 331 18.24 -8.74 -8.74
C ASN A 331 18.10 -7.22 -8.86
N ALA A 332 17.27 -6.63 -7.98
CA ALA A 332 16.81 -5.26 -8.13
C ALA A 332 17.14 -4.42 -6.89
N LYS A 333 17.67 -3.22 -7.12
CA LYS A 333 17.86 -2.22 -6.06
C LYS A 333 16.53 -1.54 -5.76
N VAL A 334 16.23 -1.36 -4.48
CA VAL A 334 15.02 -0.71 -3.98
C VAL A 334 15.39 0.37 -2.97
N THR A 335 14.64 1.47 -2.99
CA THR A 335 14.78 2.62 -2.08
C THR A 335 13.44 3.01 -1.48
N GLU A 336 13.45 3.92 -0.53
CA GLU A 336 12.24 4.42 0.15
C GLU A 336 11.08 4.71 -0.80
N GLY A 337 9.89 4.23 -0.43
CA GLY A 337 8.66 4.36 -1.21
C GLY A 337 8.50 3.34 -2.33
N ASN A 338 9.53 2.55 -2.68
CA ASN A 338 9.35 1.44 -3.60
C ASN A 338 8.48 0.35 -2.97
N VAL A 339 7.62 -0.25 -3.81
CA VAL A 339 6.84 -1.45 -3.48
C VAL A 339 7.41 -2.62 -4.27
N PHE A 340 7.57 -3.75 -3.62
CA PHE A 340 7.97 -5.01 -4.22
C PHE A 340 6.99 -6.11 -3.79
N TRP A 341 6.94 -7.20 -4.54
CA TRP A 341 6.16 -8.36 -4.17
C TRP A 341 6.92 -9.64 -4.47
N ILE A 342 6.72 -10.65 -3.63
CA ILE A 342 7.40 -11.93 -3.70
C ILE A 342 6.35 -13.03 -3.86
N PRO A 343 6.30 -13.71 -5.01
CA PRO A 343 5.37 -14.81 -5.19
C PRO A 343 5.62 -15.93 -4.19
N ARG A 344 4.53 -16.58 -3.75
CA ARG A 344 4.59 -17.78 -2.93
C ARG A 344 5.49 -18.83 -3.59
N TYR A 345 6.29 -19.52 -2.78
CA TYR A 345 7.26 -20.56 -3.17
C TYR A 345 8.54 -20.11 -3.88
N PHE A 346 8.65 -18.85 -4.30
CA PHE A 346 9.88 -18.39 -4.94
C PHE A 346 10.96 -18.16 -3.87
N PRO A 347 12.17 -18.74 -4.02
CA PRO A 347 13.28 -18.42 -3.13
C PRO A 347 13.74 -16.98 -3.33
N PHE A 348 14.03 -16.29 -2.24
CA PHE A 348 14.42 -14.89 -2.27
C PHE A 348 15.26 -14.49 -1.06
N CYS A 349 15.93 -13.34 -1.17
CA CYS A 349 16.57 -12.67 -0.04
C CYS A 349 16.47 -11.15 -0.18
N GLN A 350 16.54 -10.46 0.96
CA GLN A 350 16.64 -9.01 1.04
C GLN A 350 18.00 -8.63 1.64
N ILE A 351 18.72 -7.74 0.97
CA ILE A 351 20.09 -7.37 1.32
C ILE A 351 20.11 -5.86 1.56
N ALA A 352 20.53 -5.42 2.74
CA ALA A 352 20.69 -4.00 3.03
C ALA A 352 21.89 -3.42 2.28
N SER A 353 21.77 -2.16 1.85
CA SER A 353 22.92 -1.39 1.39
C SER A 353 24.00 -1.33 2.48
N ARG A 354 25.25 -1.17 2.07
CA ARG A 354 26.37 -0.96 2.99
C ARG A 354 26.42 0.45 3.56
N THR A 355 25.65 1.37 3.00
CA THR A 355 25.65 2.80 3.35
C THR A 355 24.58 3.19 4.38
N GLY A 356 23.64 2.29 4.69
CA GLY A 356 22.54 2.61 5.61
C GLY A 356 21.65 1.41 5.91
N PRO A 357 20.73 1.54 6.88
CA PRO A 357 19.79 0.49 7.20
C PRO A 357 18.83 0.23 6.04
N PHE A 358 18.18 -0.92 6.04
CA PHE A 358 17.10 -1.25 5.13
C PHE A 358 15.88 -1.71 5.93
N GLU A 359 14.88 -0.84 6.03
CA GLU A 359 13.66 -1.08 6.80
C GLU A 359 12.46 -1.10 5.87
N PHE A 360 11.66 -2.15 5.98
CA PHE A 360 10.50 -2.35 5.12
C PHE A 360 9.35 -2.99 5.90
N PHE A 361 8.15 -2.54 5.57
CA PHE A 361 6.88 -3.06 6.11
C PHE A 361 6.12 -3.73 4.98
N GLY A 362 5.30 -4.72 5.28
CA GLY A 362 4.52 -5.37 4.26
C GLY A 362 3.30 -6.11 4.74
N PHE A 363 2.52 -6.52 3.75
CA PHE A 363 1.34 -7.35 3.90
C PHE A 363 1.59 -8.71 3.26
N THR A 364 0.95 -9.75 3.78
CA THR A 364 0.99 -11.09 3.18
C THR A 364 -0.41 -11.57 2.90
N THR A 365 -0.59 -12.37 1.85
CA THR A 365 -1.90 -12.93 1.48
C THR A 365 -2.32 -14.14 2.34
N SER A 366 -1.86 -14.21 3.60
CA SER A 366 -2.40 -15.12 4.60
C SER A 366 -2.24 -14.53 6.00
N ALA A 367 -3.32 -14.53 6.78
CA ALA A 367 -3.30 -14.20 8.20
C ALA A 367 -2.85 -15.38 9.06
N ARG A 368 -2.50 -16.54 8.47
CA ARG A 368 -1.95 -17.68 9.21
C ARG A 368 -0.45 -17.53 9.34
N ASN A 369 0.11 -18.08 10.42
CA ASN A 369 1.56 -18.13 10.61
C ASN A 369 2.28 -18.72 9.38
N ASN A 370 2.96 -17.87 8.61
CA ASN A 370 3.58 -18.23 7.35
C ASN A 370 4.69 -19.29 7.52
N ARG A 371 5.45 -19.23 8.63
CA ARG A 371 6.63 -20.05 8.92
C ARG A 371 7.64 -20.06 7.75
N PRO A 372 8.37 -18.96 7.52
CA PRO A 372 9.39 -18.88 6.48
C PRO A 372 10.40 -20.04 6.60
N GLN A 373 10.74 -20.64 5.46
CA GLN A 373 11.74 -21.70 5.39
C GLN A 373 13.07 -21.13 4.94
N PHE A 374 13.94 -20.82 5.90
CA PHE A 374 15.31 -20.38 5.61
C PHE A 374 16.12 -21.52 5.01
N LEU A 375 16.75 -21.25 3.87
CA LEU A 375 17.60 -22.19 3.16
C LEU A 375 19.02 -22.20 3.74
N VAL A 376 19.54 -21.05 4.16
CA VAL A 376 20.91 -20.91 4.72
C VAL A 376 20.88 -20.33 6.14
N GLY A 377 21.86 -20.71 6.98
CA GLY A 377 22.00 -20.25 8.36
C GLY A 377 21.88 -21.39 9.39
N ALA A 378 22.19 -21.11 10.65
CA ALA A 378 22.31 -22.11 11.72
C ALA A 378 21.02 -22.89 12.04
N ASN A 379 19.84 -22.37 11.67
CA ASN A 379 18.53 -23.03 11.84
C ASN A 379 17.81 -23.30 10.50
N SER A 380 18.59 -23.41 9.43
CA SER A 380 18.08 -23.53 8.06
C SER A 380 17.72 -24.97 7.65
N LEU A 381 17.05 -25.09 6.50
CA LEU A 381 16.75 -26.35 5.85
C LEU A 381 18.03 -27.13 5.51
N LEU A 382 19.07 -26.48 4.99
CA LEU A 382 20.36 -27.14 4.71
C LEU A 382 20.95 -27.74 5.99
N HIS A 383 20.89 -27.00 7.11
CA HIS A 383 21.39 -27.51 8.39
C HIS A 383 20.58 -28.71 8.92
N LYS A 384 19.27 -28.76 8.66
CA LYS A 384 18.39 -29.89 9.05
C LYS A 384 18.57 -31.11 8.15
N LEU A 385 18.96 -30.90 6.89
CA LEU A 385 19.10 -31.95 5.88
C LEU A 385 20.55 -32.40 5.64
N ARG A 386 21.53 -31.95 6.42
CA ARG A 386 22.99 -32.17 6.17
C ARG A 386 23.52 -33.62 6.25
N GLY A 387 22.65 -34.62 6.15
CA GLY A 387 23.00 -36.04 6.16
C GLY A 387 23.67 -36.53 4.87
N PRO A 388 24.05 -37.82 4.81
CA PRO A 388 24.75 -38.43 3.69
C PRO A 388 24.01 -38.30 2.35
N GLU A 389 22.69 -38.39 2.35
CA GLU A 389 21.86 -38.26 1.14
C GLU A 389 22.01 -36.88 0.51
N PHE A 390 22.13 -35.87 1.35
CA PHE A 390 22.22 -34.49 0.91
C PHE A 390 23.66 -34.11 0.53
N ALA A 391 24.65 -34.69 1.21
CA ALA A 391 26.05 -34.63 0.77
C ALA A 391 26.21 -35.25 -0.62
N ALA A 392 25.61 -36.43 -0.85
CA ALA A 392 25.59 -37.08 -2.14
C ALA A 392 24.87 -36.25 -3.21
N ALA A 393 23.76 -35.58 -2.87
CA ALA A 393 23.04 -34.69 -3.79
C ALA A 393 23.89 -33.49 -4.28
N PHE A 394 24.82 -33.01 -3.46
CA PHE A 394 25.81 -31.98 -3.86
C PHE A 394 27.09 -32.57 -4.47
N GLY A 395 27.25 -33.90 -4.50
CA GLY A 395 28.51 -34.55 -4.90
C GLY A 395 29.66 -34.25 -3.93
N LEU A 396 29.37 -34.01 -2.65
CA LEU A 396 30.34 -33.69 -1.61
C LEU A 396 30.48 -34.83 -0.60
N SER A 397 31.63 -34.86 0.10
CA SER A 397 31.74 -35.65 1.33
C SER A 397 30.92 -35.01 2.46
N GLU A 398 30.44 -35.82 3.40
CA GLU A 398 29.69 -35.34 4.56
C GLU A 398 30.49 -34.32 5.39
N VAL A 399 31.79 -34.57 5.55
CA VAL A 399 32.72 -33.67 6.25
C VAL A 399 32.74 -32.31 5.54
N ARG A 400 32.89 -32.31 4.22
CA ARG A 400 32.96 -31.06 3.44
C ARG A 400 31.63 -30.30 3.46
N LEU A 401 30.51 -31.00 3.33
CA LEU A 401 29.19 -30.38 3.43
C LEU A 401 29.00 -29.74 4.82
N THR A 402 29.40 -30.46 5.88
CA THR A 402 29.30 -30.00 7.26
C THR A 402 30.15 -28.75 7.51
N GLU A 403 31.39 -28.70 6.99
CA GLU A 403 32.23 -27.51 7.04
C GLU A 403 31.56 -26.29 6.39
N ILE A 404 31.00 -26.46 5.19
CA ILE A 404 30.35 -25.38 4.44
C ILE A 404 29.11 -24.87 5.19
N ILE A 405 28.24 -25.77 5.64
CA ILE A 405 27.00 -25.41 6.34
C ILE A 405 27.29 -24.72 7.68
N ASN A 406 28.29 -25.19 8.43
CA ASN A 406 28.64 -24.64 9.73
C ASN A 406 29.46 -23.34 9.66
N ALA A 407 29.89 -22.91 8.47
CA ALA A 407 30.62 -21.66 8.28
C ALA A 407 29.76 -20.43 8.65
N GLN A 408 28.44 -20.50 8.41
CA GLN A 408 27.50 -19.46 8.82
C GLN A 408 26.88 -19.81 10.18
N ARG A 409 27.23 -19.03 11.20
CA ARG A 409 26.77 -19.24 12.59
C ARG A 409 25.49 -18.49 12.93
N GLU A 410 25.14 -17.48 12.16
CA GLU A 410 23.91 -16.72 12.36
C GLU A 410 22.70 -17.45 11.75
N SER A 411 21.51 -17.06 12.21
CA SER A 411 20.23 -17.55 11.69
C SER A 411 19.37 -16.37 11.26
N THR A 412 18.49 -16.59 10.28
CA THR A 412 17.48 -15.62 9.79
C THR A 412 18.03 -14.31 9.22
N ILE A 413 18.72 -13.48 10.00
CA ILE A 413 19.43 -12.29 9.52
C ILE A 413 20.93 -12.53 9.65
N LEU A 414 21.65 -12.43 8.54
CA LEU A 414 23.06 -12.77 8.43
C LEU A 414 23.87 -11.50 8.13
N PRO A 415 25.17 -11.46 8.50
CA PRO A 415 26.10 -10.49 7.92
C PRO A 415 26.21 -10.76 6.42
N SER A 416 26.09 -9.71 5.59
CA SER A 416 26.57 -9.78 4.21
C SER A 416 28.09 -9.65 4.23
N ALA A 417 28.78 -10.34 3.32
CA ALA A 417 30.24 -10.47 3.32
C ALA A 417 30.98 -9.11 3.44
N THR A 418 32.11 -9.13 4.14
CA THR A 418 33.08 -8.03 4.26
C THR A 418 33.52 -7.49 2.89
N VAL A 419 33.43 -6.16 2.73
CA VAL A 419 34.13 -5.33 1.72
C VAL A 419 34.39 -5.98 0.35
N ALA A 420 33.38 -6.01 -0.52
CA ALA A 420 33.69 -5.87 -1.95
C ALA A 420 34.25 -4.45 -2.19
N PRO A 421 35.36 -4.27 -2.95
CA PRO A 421 35.81 -2.97 -3.42
C PRO A 421 34.68 -2.28 -4.21
N PRO A 422 34.76 -0.95 -4.44
CA PRO A 422 33.81 -0.27 -5.31
C PRO A 422 33.77 -0.99 -6.66
N GLU A 423 32.58 -1.33 -7.17
CA GLU A 423 32.43 -1.82 -8.54
C GLU A 423 33.12 -0.85 -9.50
N GLU A 424 34.21 -1.29 -10.13
CA GLU A 424 34.74 -0.61 -11.29
C GLU A 424 33.62 -0.53 -12.34
N ALA A 425 33.39 0.68 -12.83
CA ALA A 425 32.31 1.10 -13.71
C ALA A 425 32.35 0.50 -15.13
N ALA A 426 32.69 -0.78 -15.28
CA ALA A 426 32.87 -1.45 -16.57
C ALA A 426 31.69 -2.34 -17.01
N GLN A 427 30.77 -2.74 -16.13
CA GLN A 427 29.70 -3.69 -16.49
C GLN A 427 28.35 -3.06 -16.87
N VAL A 428 28.17 -1.75 -16.71
CA VAL A 428 26.92 -1.06 -17.10
C VAL A 428 26.84 -0.83 -18.62
N LYS A 429 27.96 -0.84 -19.35
CA LYS A 429 27.96 -0.70 -20.82
C LYS A 429 27.58 -1.98 -21.57
N LEU A 430 28.04 -3.15 -21.11
CA LEU A 430 27.73 -4.43 -21.76
C LEU A 430 26.24 -4.79 -21.67
N HIS A 431 25.58 -4.56 -20.53
CA HIS A 431 24.16 -4.86 -20.39
C HIS A 431 23.25 -3.92 -21.19
N ARG A 432 23.66 -2.66 -21.43
CA ARG A 432 22.86 -1.71 -22.21
C ARG A 432 22.93 -2.00 -23.71
N GLU A 433 24.06 -2.52 -24.20
CA GLU A 433 24.22 -2.97 -25.59
C GLU A 433 23.53 -4.30 -25.86
N GLU A 434 23.54 -5.25 -24.92
CA GLU A 434 22.81 -6.52 -25.08
C GLU A 434 21.29 -6.33 -25.06
N VAL A 435 20.76 -5.49 -24.18
CA VAL A 435 19.31 -5.19 -24.15
C VAL A 435 18.89 -4.44 -25.44
N ALA A 436 19.72 -3.53 -25.95
CA ALA A 436 19.46 -2.85 -27.23
C ALA A 436 19.52 -3.82 -28.44
N ASN A 437 20.46 -4.76 -28.46
CA ASN A 437 20.58 -5.78 -29.52
C ASN A 437 19.46 -6.82 -29.48
N VAL A 438 18.92 -7.13 -28.31
CA VAL A 438 17.74 -8.00 -28.17
C VAL A 438 16.49 -7.27 -28.68
N MET A 439 16.33 -5.98 -28.38
CA MET A 439 15.20 -5.19 -28.89
C MET A 439 15.24 -4.92 -30.40
N SER A 440 16.42 -4.82 -31.02
CA SER A 440 16.52 -4.66 -32.49
C SER A 440 16.19 -5.95 -33.26
N ARG A 441 16.44 -7.13 -32.66
CA ARG A 441 16.11 -8.43 -33.26
C ARG A 441 14.62 -8.77 -33.24
N PHE A 442 13.82 -8.18 -32.34
CA PHE A 442 12.36 -8.39 -32.31
C PHE A 442 11.59 -7.49 -33.32
N GLY A 443 12.26 -6.58 -34.02
CA GLY A 443 11.64 -5.66 -34.99
C GLY A 443 11.74 -6.06 -36.47
N ASN A 444 12.47 -7.13 -36.82
CA ASN A 444 12.82 -7.43 -38.23
C ASN A 444 12.51 -8.87 -38.69
N GLU A 445 11.46 -9.49 -38.18
CA GLU A 445 10.85 -10.68 -38.80
C GLU A 445 9.37 -10.43 -39.11
N MET A 446 9.11 -9.56 -40.09
CA MET A 446 7.89 -9.58 -40.88
C MET A 446 8.18 -9.08 -42.29
N VAL A 447 8.65 -9.99 -43.15
CA VAL A 447 8.43 -9.90 -44.60
C VAL A 447 7.97 -11.29 -45.05
N MET A 448 6.66 -11.43 -45.23
CA MET A 448 6.09 -12.54 -45.98
C MET A 448 6.34 -12.29 -47.46
N GLY A 449 7.10 -13.17 -48.10
CA GLY A 449 7.15 -13.27 -49.56
C GLY A 449 5.97 -14.12 -50.03
N PHE A 450 5.14 -13.54 -50.90
CA PHE A 450 4.25 -14.29 -51.78
C PHE A 450 5.11 -14.85 -52.93
N ASP A 451 5.14 -16.17 -53.05
CA ASP A 451 4.66 -16.93 -54.22
C ASP A 451 4.57 -18.43 -53.87
#